data_AF-A0A654TYJ5-F1
#
_entry.id   AF-A0A654TYJ5-F1
#
_cell.length_a   1.000
_cell.length_b   1.000
_cell.length_c   1.000
_cell.angle_alpha   90.00
_cell.angle_beta   90.00
_cell.angle_gamma   90.00
#
_symmetry.space_group_name_H-M   'P 1'
#
loop_
_entity.id
_entity.type
_entity.pdbx_description
1 polymer ?
#
loop_
_entity_poly.entity_id
_entity_poly.type
_entity_poly.pdbx_seq_one_letter_code
_entity_poly.pdbx_strand_id
1 'polypeptide(L)' 'MTDAGARFGVEDSKEARDALGLTLTPSLAPWVALRLLPQGPTLSRADALVEHDTLPMDMTPAELVVPK' A
#
# COMPACT_ATOMS: atom_id res chain seq x y z
N MET A 1 5.05 3.24 6.41
CA MET A 1 4.73 4.68 6.42
C MET A 1 5.13 5.24 5.09
N THR A 2 4.35 6.17 4.53
CA THR A 2 4.70 6.82 3.26
C THR A 2 5.62 8.02 3.50
N ASP A 3 6.30 8.48 2.45
CA ASP A 3 7.18 9.65 2.50
C ASP A 3 6.41 10.94 2.89
N ALA A 4 5.10 10.98 2.59
CA ALA A 4 4.20 12.05 2.99
C ALA A 4 3.80 12.03 4.49
N GLY A 5 4.30 11.07 5.28
CA GLY A 5 4.05 11.00 6.72
C GLY A 5 2.68 10.44 7.12
N ALA A 6 1.99 9.74 6.21
CA ALA A 6 0.73 9.07 6.54
C ALA A 6 0.97 7.62 7.02
N ARG A 7 0.15 7.20 7.99
CA ARG A 7 0.11 5.81 8.46
C ARG A 7 -1.07 5.07 7.81
N PHE A 8 -0.81 3.89 7.29
CA PHE A 8 -1.82 3.01 6.72
C PHE A 8 -1.82 1.71 7.51
N GLY A 9 -3.00 1.21 7.86
CA GLY A 9 -3.13 -0.12 8.46
C GLY A 9 -2.74 -1.17 7.42
N VAL A 10 -2.12 -2.27 7.84
CA VAL A 10 -1.90 -3.44 6.98
C VAL A 10 -2.50 -4.63 7.71
N GLU A 11 -3.23 -5.47 6.98
CA GLU A 11 -3.77 -6.72 7.52
C GLU A 11 -2.62 -7.62 8.02
N ASP A 12 -2.78 -8.26 9.19
CA ASP A 12 -1.76 -9.17 9.76
C ASP A 12 -1.80 -10.55 9.08
N SER A 13 -1.70 -10.56 7.76
CA SER A 13 -1.56 -11.75 6.94
C SER A 13 -0.20 -11.75 6.25
N LYS A 14 0.35 -12.95 6.04
CA LYS A 14 1.61 -13.09 5.30
C LYS A 14 1.42 -12.67 3.85
N GLU A 15 0.27 -13.01 3.28
CA GLU A 15 -0.12 -12.71 1.91
C GLU A 15 -0.19 -11.21 1.65
N ALA A 16 -0.79 -10.42 2.57
CA ALA A 16 -0.82 -8.97 2.42
C ALA A 16 0.59 -8.36 2.48
N ARG A 17 1.46 -8.86 3.38
CA ARG A 17 2.85 -8.41 3.47
C ARG A 17 3.65 -8.76 2.22
N ASP A 18 3.54 -9.99 1.74
CA ASP A 18 4.23 -10.46 0.53
C ASP A 18 3.76 -9.69 -0.72
N ALA A 19 2.45 -9.46 -0.86
CA ALA A 19 1.88 -8.68 -1.97
C ALA A 19 2.32 -7.21 -1.99
N LEU A 20 2.54 -6.61 -0.81
CA LEU A 20 3.06 -5.26 -0.66
C LEU A 20 4.59 -5.19 -0.70
N GLY A 21 5.29 -6.32 -0.82
CA GLY A 21 6.75 -6.39 -0.78
C GLY A 21 7.35 -6.09 0.61
N LEU A 22 6.55 -6.17 1.68
CA LEU A 22 6.97 -5.97 3.07
C LEU A 22 7.66 -7.22 3.63
N THR A 23 8.82 -7.55 3.07
CA THR A 23 9.60 -8.74 3.42
C THR A 23 10.45 -8.57 4.68
N LEU A 24 10.61 -7.33 5.16
CA LEU A 24 11.37 -6.99 6.36
C LEU A 24 10.51 -7.12 7.61
N THR A 25 11.14 -7.53 8.72
CA THR A 25 10.48 -7.56 10.03
C THR A 25 10.08 -6.13 10.45
N PRO A 26 8.81 -5.89 10.82
CA PRO A 26 8.36 -4.57 11.23
C PRO A 26 9.08 -4.11 12.49
N SER A 27 9.56 -2.86 12.48
CA SER A 27 10.17 -2.25 13.65
C SER A 27 9.11 -1.84 14.66
N LEU A 28 9.38 -2.07 15.96
CA LEU A 28 8.50 -1.66 17.04
C LEU A 28 8.53 -0.13 17.18
N ALA A 29 7.38 0.51 16.93
CA ALA A 29 7.23 1.96 17.08
C ALA A 29 6.41 2.29 18.34
N PRO A 30 6.78 3.34 19.10
CA PRO A 30 6.01 3.78 20.25
C PRO A 30 4.65 4.34 19.81
N TRP A 31 3.58 3.91 20.46
CA TRP A 31 2.20 4.28 20.12
C TRP A 31 1.95 5.80 20.12
N VAL A 32 2.62 6.52 21.03
CA VAL A 32 2.50 7.98 21.14
C VAL A 32 2.92 8.67 19.84
N ALA A 33 3.98 8.20 19.19
CA ALA A 33 4.47 8.76 17.93
C ALA A 33 3.52 8.44 16.76
N LEU A 34 2.97 7.23 16.72
CA LEU A 34 2.05 6.80 15.64
C LEU A 34 0.75 7.62 15.62
N ARG A 35 0.25 8.05 16.77
CA ARG A 35 -0.99 8.86 16.85
C ARG A 35 -0.88 10.25 16.25
N LEU A 36 0.34 10.79 16.13
CA LEU A 36 0.57 12.09 15.52
C LEU A 36 0.46 12.05 13.99
N LEU A 37 0.55 10.86 13.39
CA LEU A 37 0.47 10.68 11.95
C LEU A 37 -0.99 10.57 11.51
N PRO A 38 -1.39 11.29 10.43
CA PRO A 38 -2.71 11.13 9.85
C PRO A 38 -2.92 9.68 9.41
N GLN A 39 -4.09 9.13 9.75
CA GLN A 39 -4.46 7.77 9.42
C GLN A 39 -5.11 7.71 8.03
N GLY A 40 -4.52 6.93 7.14
CA GLY A 40 -5.10 6.55 5.86
C GLY A 40 -5.95 5.28 5.96
N PRO A 41 -6.54 4.85 4.83
CA PRO A 41 -7.26 3.58 4.74
C PRO A 41 -6.39 2.39 5.13
N THR A 42 -7.04 1.28 5.48
CA THR A 42 -6.36 0.01 5.68
C THR A 42 -6.04 -0.61 4.33
N LEU A 43 -4.80 -1.05 4.16
CA LEU A 43 -4.37 -1.83 3.01
C LEU A 43 -4.75 -3.29 3.25
N SER A 44 -5.89 -3.69 2.70
CA SER A 44 -6.39 -5.06 2.73
C SER A 44 -6.82 -5.51 1.33
N ARG A 45 -6.85 -6.83 1.12
CA ARG A 45 -7.32 -7.40 -0.15
C ARG A 45 -8.82 -7.14 -0.38
N ALA A 46 -9.62 -7.18 0.67
CA ALA A 46 -11.06 -6.95 0.58
C ALA A 46 -11.36 -5.52 0.15
N ASP A 47 -10.65 -4.54 0.72
CA ASP A 47 -10.82 -3.13 0.39
C ASP A 47 -10.34 -2.85 -1.04
N ALA A 48 -9.23 -3.46 -1.47
CA ALA A 48 -8.73 -3.33 -2.85
C ALA A 48 -9.64 -3.96 -3.92
N LEU A 49 -10.52 -4.90 -3.55
CA LEU A 49 -11.53 -5.44 -4.47
C LEU A 49 -12.72 -4.49 -4.66
N VAL A 50 -12.92 -3.56 -3.73
CA VAL A 50 -13.99 -2.55 -3.76
C VAL A 50 -13.49 -1.25 -4.36
N GLU A 51 -12.30 -0.83 -3.92
CA GLU A 51 -11.62 0.36 -4.38
C GLU A 51 -10.79 0.03 -5.63
N HIS A 52 -11.43 0.12 -6.78
CA HIS A 52 -10.73 0.03 -8.06
C HIS A 52 -9.89 1.29 -8.27
N ASP A 53 -8.61 1.09 -8.57
CA ASP A 53 -7.67 2.17 -8.90
C ASP A 53 -8.17 2.93 -10.14
N THR A 54 -8.76 4.10 -9.93
CA THR A 54 -9.15 4.98 -11.03
C THR A 54 -7.94 5.80 -11.44
N LEU A 55 -6.99 5.14 -12.09
CA LEU A 55 -5.94 5.85 -12.80
C LEU A 55 -6.57 6.61 -13.97
N PRO A 56 -6.38 7.95 -14.07
CA PRO A 56 -6.75 8.66 -15.27
C PRO A 56 -6.02 8.02 -16.45
N MET A 57 -6.73 7.84 -17.58
CA MET A 57 -6.13 7.29 -18.79
C MET A 57 -4.85 8.08 -19.12
N ASP A 58 -3.72 7.39 -19.11
CA ASP A 58 -2.48 7.92 -19.65
C ASP A 58 -2.69 8.13 -21.15
N MET A 59 -2.60 9.38 -21.60
CA MET A 59 -2.74 9.72 -23.02
C MET A 59 -1.47 9.43 -23.82
N THR A 60 -0.41 8.96 -23.15
CA THR A 60 0.90 8.61 -23.71
C THR A 60 1.40 7.24 -23.22
N PRO A 61 0.65 6.14 -23.42
CA PRO A 61 1.09 4.82 -22.97
C PRO A 61 2.35 4.38 -23.74
N ALA A 62 3.35 3.90 -23.01
CA ALA A 62 4.53 3.27 -23.60
C ALA A 62 4.15 1.97 -24.33
N GLU A 63 4.85 1.65 -25.42
CA GLU A 63 4.57 0.47 -26.25
C GLU A 63 4.67 -0.83 -25.42
N LEU A 64 3.60 -1.62 -25.42
CA LEU A 64 3.56 -2.93 -24.75
C LEU A 64 4.49 -3.90 -25.47
N VAL A 65 5.69 -4.09 -24.93
CA VAL A 65 6.60 -5.14 -25.36
C VAL A 65 6.07 -6.48 -24.86
N VAL A 66 5.46 -7.27 -25.75
CA VAL A 66 5.05 -8.66 -25.47
C VAL A 66 6.30 -9.55 -25.59
N PRO A 67 6.77 -10.19 -24.51
CA PRO A 67 7.86 -11.16 -24.62
C PRO A 67 7.38 -12.41 -25.38
N LYS A 68 8.22 -12.87 -26.31
CA LYS A 68 8.00 -14.04 -27.19
C LYS A 68 8.21 -15.37 -26.47
#